data_AF-A0A972AWX1-F1
#
_entry.id   AF-A0A972AWX1-F1
#
_cell.length_a   1.000
_cell.length_b   1.000
_cell.length_c   1.000
_cell.angle_alpha   90.00
_cell.angle_beta   90.00
_cell.angle_gamma   90.00
#
_symmetry.space_group_name_H-M   'P 1'
#
loop_
_entity.id
_entity.type
_entity.pdbx_description
1 polymer ?
#
loop_
_entity_poly.entity_id
_entity_poly.type
_entity_poly.pdbx_seq_one_letter_code
_entity_poly.pdbx_strand_id
1 'polypeptide(L)'
;MNRFIRKNRYYIIILLILVVTGAGLLQLITSIRNSNSGNGFGKNNEPVGGTEYDKKIAYMKDNPDEYPKEVVDFSIKYPEAIDYSYDYPKYKNTCKITGKTREAHRNGFPLYIQWEKEFGYCSYNTTMIGTGGCGVTAFAILMSGLTGDFSNDPAKIAAFSEKNGYCTPGHGTNINIMTEGAAKYGFKSKDIPVVEKLMKDELDAGKPLVINVGPGEFTFGGHYMVVDGYDEKGFMLLDPNSPKKTDERWPFDSIKDQIKFVWSYEKIAE
;
A
#
# COMPACT_ATOMS: atom_id res chain seq x y z
N MET A 1 33.69 3.89 65.10
CA MET A 1 32.80 4.93 65.65
C MET A 1 32.16 5.68 64.49
N ASN A 2 30.82 5.61 64.41
CA ASN A 2 29.86 6.46 63.68
C ASN A 2 30.13 6.87 62.21
N ARG A 3 29.36 6.38 61.24
CA ARG A 3 27.98 6.80 60.85
C ARG A 3 27.90 8.23 60.28
N PHE A 4 27.37 8.28 59.04
CA PHE A 4 26.31 9.17 58.54
C PHE A 4 26.63 10.22 57.45
N ILE A 5 25.97 10.00 56.30
CA ILE A 5 25.32 10.97 55.38
C ILE A 5 26.23 11.76 54.42
N ARG A 6 26.10 11.52 53.09
CA ARG A 6 25.14 12.25 52.23
C ARG A 6 25.07 11.73 50.78
N LYS A 7 23.85 11.36 50.38
CA LYS A 7 23.35 11.19 49.01
C LYS A 7 23.47 12.52 48.24
N ASN A 8 24.03 12.51 47.01
CA ASN A 8 23.65 13.34 45.84
C ASN A 8 24.75 13.35 44.75
N ARG A 9 24.87 12.29 43.95
CA ARG A 9 25.67 12.33 42.70
C ARG A 9 25.00 11.67 41.48
N TYR A 10 23.77 11.18 41.61
CA TYR A 10 23.06 10.46 40.54
C TYR A 10 21.97 11.28 39.81
N TYR A 11 21.72 12.53 40.21
CA TYR A 11 20.72 13.42 39.57
C TYR A 11 21.32 14.50 38.64
N ILE A 12 22.65 14.52 38.43
CA ILE A 12 23.33 15.49 37.55
C ILE A 12 23.64 14.92 36.16
N ILE A 13 23.34 13.64 35.91
CA ILE A 13 23.64 12.98 34.61
C ILE A 13 22.36 12.77 33.75
N ILE A 14 21.18 13.11 34.26
CA ILE A 14 19.91 13.02 33.50
C ILE A 14 19.27 14.40 33.42
N LEU A 15 19.95 15.35 32.76
CA LEU A 15 19.32 16.58 32.25
C LEU A 15 20.20 17.26 31.18
N LEU A 16 20.52 16.55 30.10
CA LEU A 16 20.94 17.14 28.84
C LEU A 16 20.16 16.48 27.71
N ILE A 17 18.86 16.77 27.74
CA ILE A 17 17.90 16.54 26.66
C ILE A 17 17.99 17.74 25.71
N LEU A 18 18.06 17.43 24.41
CA LEU A 18 17.65 18.24 23.26
C LEU A 18 18.41 19.55 23.00
N VAL A 19 19.22 19.53 21.93
CA VAL A 19 19.02 20.31 20.69
C VAL A 19 20.08 19.79 19.72
N VAL A 20 19.72 18.83 18.86
CA VAL A 20 20.47 18.59 17.62
C VAL A 20 19.57 19.09 16.50
N THR A 21 19.85 20.32 16.09
CA THR A 21 19.25 21.01 14.96
C THR A 21 19.45 20.20 13.68
N GLY A 22 18.34 19.79 13.06
CA GLY A 22 17.96 20.02 11.65
C GLY A 22 18.99 20.16 10.53
N ALA A 23 20.19 19.57 10.60
CA ALA A 23 21.20 19.64 9.54
C ALA A 23 21.75 18.26 9.10
N GLY A 24 21.46 17.18 9.84
CA GLY A 24 22.00 15.84 9.57
C GLY A 24 21.26 15.02 8.50
N LEU A 25 20.02 15.37 8.14
CA LEU A 25 19.25 14.63 7.14
C LEU A 25 19.56 15.08 5.69
N LEU A 26 20.11 16.28 5.51
CA LEU A 26 20.43 16.82 4.19
C LEU A 26 21.79 16.35 3.65
N GLN A 27 22.72 15.97 4.53
CA GLN A 27 24.05 15.47 4.15
C GLN A 27 24.03 14.01 3.65
N LEU A 28 23.02 13.22 4.02
CA LEU A 28 22.87 11.86 3.52
C LEU A 28 22.37 11.81 2.06
N ILE A 29 21.51 12.77 1.68
CA ILE A 29 20.99 12.89 0.31
C ILE A 29 22.05 13.39 -0.67
N THR A 30 23.03 14.19 -0.22
CA THR A 30 24.12 14.67 -1.08
C THR A 30 25.20 13.60 -1.32
N SER A 31 25.40 12.65 -0.40
CA SER A 31 26.43 11.62 -0.53
C SER A 31 26.05 10.50 -1.51
N ILE A 32 24.76 10.19 -1.66
CA ILE A 32 24.28 9.16 -2.61
C ILE A 32 24.34 9.66 -4.08
N ARG A 33 24.42 10.98 -4.31
CA ARG A 33 24.46 11.56 -5.66
C ARG A 33 25.85 11.53 -6.32
N ASN A 34 26.92 11.24 -5.57
CA ASN A 34 28.30 11.32 -6.05
C ASN A 34 29.01 9.95 -6.12
N SER A 35 28.33 8.96 -6.67
CA SER A 35 28.99 7.74 -7.15
C SER A 35 28.23 7.20 -8.35
N ASN A 36 28.31 7.91 -9.49
CA ASN A 36 28.43 7.27 -10.80
C ASN A 36 28.73 8.29 -11.91
N SER A 37 29.76 7.94 -12.68
CA SER A 37 30.11 8.40 -14.02
C SER A 37 30.80 9.77 -14.17
N GLY A 38 32.10 9.69 -14.44
CA GLY A 38 32.83 10.75 -15.12
C GLY A 38 32.55 10.79 -16.64
N ASN A 39 32.97 11.93 -17.19
CA ASN A 39 33.18 12.31 -18.60
C ASN A 39 31.98 12.63 -19.50
N GLY A 40 31.86 13.92 -19.84
CA GLY A 40 31.14 14.41 -21.02
C GLY A 40 30.81 15.90 -20.98
N PHE A 41 31.59 16.72 -21.68
CA PHE A 41 31.40 18.16 -21.88
C PHE A 41 30.06 18.50 -22.57
N GLY A 42 29.37 19.56 -22.11
CA GLY A 42 28.22 20.14 -22.80
C GLY A 42 27.55 21.24 -21.99
N LYS A 43 28.01 22.49 -22.15
CA LYS A 43 27.27 23.67 -21.69
C LYS A 43 26.01 23.81 -22.55
N ASN A 44 24.84 23.81 -21.93
CA ASN A 44 23.65 24.54 -22.37
C ASN A 44 22.87 24.99 -21.13
N ASN A 45 22.73 26.29 -20.97
CA ASN A 45 21.89 26.90 -19.94
C ASN A 45 20.42 26.75 -20.37
N GLU A 46 19.77 25.66 -19.97
CA GLU A 46 18.32 25.59 -19.91
C GLU A 46 17.84 26.13 -18.55
N PRO A 47 16.71 26.84 -18.48
CA PRO A 47 16.15 27.22 -17.19
C PRO A 47 15.84 25.94 -16.41
N VAL A 48 16.26 25.88 -15.14
CA VAL A 48 16.06 24.74 -14.24
C VAL A 48 14.55 24.59 -13.94
N GLY A 49 13.80 24.08 -14.91
CA GLY A 49 12.41 23.68 -14.77
C GLY A 49 12.38 22.20 -14.42
N GLY A 50 11.79 21.85 -13.28
CA GLY A 50 11.69 20.46 -12.81
C GLY A 50 10.97 19.53 -13.79
N THR A 51 11.01 18.23 -13.51
CA THR A 51 10.28 17.20 -14.27
C THR A 51 8.77 17.49 -14.31
N GLU A 52 8.01 16.86 -15.20
CA GLU A 52 6.55 17.00 -15.20
C GLU A 52 5.94 16.62 -13.84
N TYR A 53 6.50 15.60 -13.20
CA TYR A 53 6.18 15.22 -11.83
C TYR A 53 6.41 16.39 -10.85
N ASP A 54 7.59 17.01 -10.87
CA ASP A 54 7.91 18.14 -9.97
C ASP A 54 6.96 19.33 -10.18
N LYS A 55 6.60 19.60 -11.44
CA LYS A 55 5.63 20.65 -11.79
C LYS A 55 4.25 20.36 -11.22
N LYS A 56 3.74 19.12 -11.34
CA LYS A 56 2.45 18.71 -10.78
C LYS A 56 2.46 18.78 -9.25
N ILE A 57 3.52 18.31 -8.60
CA ILE A 57 3.67 18.40 -7.14
C ILE A 57 3.70 19.85 -6.65
N ALA A 58 4.48 20.71 -7.31
CA ALA A 58 4.54 22.14 -6.97
C ALA A 58 3.17 22.79 -7.14
N TYR A 59 2.51 22.56 -8.27
CA TYR A 59 1.17 23.08 -8.54
C TYR A 59 0.16 22.67 -7.46
N MET A 60 0.10 21.39 -7.09
CA MET A 60 -0.83 20.94 -6.05
C MET A 60 -0.54 21.56 -4.68
N LYS A 61 0.74 21.76 -4.33
CA LYS A 61 1.14 22.40 -3.06
C LYS A 61 0.79 23.89 -3.01
N ASP A 62 0.85 24.57 -4.16
CA ASP A 62 0.51 25.98 -4.28
C ASP A 62 -1.01 26.24 -4.33
N ASN A 63 -1.82 25.18 -4.47
CA ASN A 63 -3.29 25.25 -4.52
C ASN A 63 -3.97 24.37 -3.43
N PRO A 64 -3.70 24.62 -2.13
CA PRO A 64 -4.16 23.76 -1.04
C PRO A 64 -5.69 23.72 -0.85
N ASP A 65 -6.41 24.73 -1.37
CA ASP A 65 -7.88 24.78 -1.33
C ASP A 65 -8.52 23.78 -2.32
N GLU A 66 -7.79 23.41 -3.39
CA GLU A 66 -8.24 22.45 -4.40
C GLU A 66 -7.73 21.04 -4.12
N TYR A 67 -6.53 20.92 -3.53
CA TYR A 67 -5.84 19.66 -3.30
C TYR A 67 -5.67 19.39 -1.79
N PRO A 68 -6.49 18.51 -1.20
CA PRO A 68 -6.33 18.08 0.17
C PRO A 68 -4.93 17.50 0.41
N LYS A 69 -4.40 17.73 1.62
CA LYS A 69 -3.06 17.25 2.01
C LYS A 69 -2.85 15.75 1.74
N GLU A 70 -3.87 14.93 1.98
CA GLU A 70 -3.81 13.48 1.74
C GLU A 70 -3.55 13.12 0.26
N VAL A 71 -4.10 13.88 -0.69
CA VAL A 71 -3.94 13.67 -2.14
C VAL A 71 -2.51 14.00 -2.55
N VAL A 72 -1.98 15.10 -2.01
CA VAL A 72 -0.60 15.54 -2.26
C VAL A 72 0.39 14.54 -1.63
N ASP A 73 0.21 14.19 -0.36
CA ASP A 73 1.06 13.21 0.33
C ASP A 73 1.07 11.86 -0.39
N PHE A 74 -0.09 11.43 -0.92
CA PHE A 74 -0.20 10.18 -1.67
C PHE A 74 0.68 10.20 -2.92
N SER A 75 0.66 11.28 -3.72
CA SER A 75 1.51 11.42 -4.91
C SER A 75 3.01 11.52 -4.62
N ILE A 76 3.37 12.01 -3.42
CA ILE A 76 4.77 12.03 -2.96
C ILE A 76 5.23 10.62 -2.60
N LYS A 77 4.37 9.86 -1.92
CA LYS A 77 4.65 8.47 -1.51
C LYS A 77 4.64 7.51 -2.69
N TYR A 78 3.73 7.72 -3.64
CA TYR A 78 3.51 6.85 -4.80
C TYR A 78 3.55 7.69 -6.08
N PRO A 79 4.76 7.96 -6.62
CA PRO A 79 4.92 8.80 -7.81
C PRO A 79 4.17 8.30 -9.06
N GLU A 80 3.95 6.98 -9.16
CA GLU A 80 3.16 6.37 -10.25
C GLU A 80 1.69 6.81 -10.26
N ALA A 81 1.17 7.32 -9.15
CA ALA A 81 -0.19 7.82 -9.02
C ALA A 81 -0.30 9.35 -9.18
N ILE A 82 0.74 10.02 -9.70
CA ILE A 82 0.76 11.49 -9.83
C ILE A 82 -0.43 12.03 -10.63
N ASP A 83 -0.82 11.37 -11.71
CA ASP A 83 -1.92 11.81 -12.57
C ASP A 83 -3.27 11.66 -11.86
N TYR A 84 -3.46 10.58 -11.11
CA TYR A 84 -4.64 10.40 -10.28
C TYR A 84 -4.78 11.53 -9.25
N SER A 85 -3.70 11.86 -8.54
CA SER A 85 -3.72 12.96 -7.56
C SER A 85 -3.92 14.32 -8.22
N TYR A 86 -3.25 14.57 -9.34
CA TYR A 86 -3.36 15.83 -10.07
C TYR A 86 -4.77 16.05 -10.66
N ASP A 87 -5.43 14.99 -11.12
CA ASP A 87 -6.79 15.09 -11.66
C ASP A 87 -7.89 15.13 -10.57
N TYR A 88 -7.53 15.19 -9.28
CA TYR A 88 -8.48 15.17 -8.16
C TYR A 88 -9.61 16.21 -8.27
N PRO A 89 -9.37 17.51 -8.53
CA PRO A 89 -10.46 18.50 -8.60
C PRO A 89 -11.49 18.19 -9.69
N LYS A 90 -11.08 17.50 -10.75
CA LYS A 90 -11.90 17.11 -11.89
C LYS A 90 -12.80 15.91 -11.59
N TYR A 91 -12.31 14.95 -10.80
CA TYR A 91 -12.97 13.65 -10.63
C TYR A 91 -13.43 13.33 -9.19
N LYS A 92 -13.13 14.18 -8.20
CA LYS A 92 -13.53 13.96 -6.79
C LYS A 92 -15.02 13.66 -6.56
N ASN A 93 -15.89 14.06 -7.49
CA ASN A 93 -17.34 13.84 -7.42
C ASN A 93 -17.88 12.83 -8.45
N THR A 94 -17.01 12.03 -9.08
CA THR A 94 -17.41 11.11 -10.18
C THR A 94 -17.49 9.64 -9.78
N CYS A 95 -17.49 9.34 -8.48
CA CYS A 95 -17.58 7.97 -7.97
C CYS A 95 -18.74 7.19 -8.61
N LYS A 96 -18.42 6.03 -9.20
CA LYS A 96 -19.40 5.09 -9.74
C LYS A 96 -18.98 3.66 -9.40
N ILE A 97 -19.91 2.87 -8.88
CA ILE A 97 -19.79 1.41 -9.00
C ILE A 97 -19.89 1.13 -10.48
N THR A 98 -18.80 0.63 -11.07
CA THR A 98 -18.76 0.48 -12.51
C THR A 98 -19.57 -0.73 -12.95
N GLY A 99 -19.50 -1.81 -12.15
CA GLY A 99 -20.03 -3.11 -12.55
C GLY A 99 -19.43 -3.60 -13.87
N LYS A 100 -18.32 -3.01 -14.31
CA LYS A 100 -17.68 -3.37 -15.58
C LYS A 100 -16.96 -4.68 -15.37
N THR A 101 -17.30 -5.65 -16.20
CA THR A 101 -16.53 -6.87 -16.31
C THR A 101 -15.17 -6.54 -16.91
N ARG A 102 -14.14 -7.26 -16.47
CA ARG A 102 -12.84 -7.26 -17.11
C ARG A 102 -12.28 -8.67 -17.17
N GLU A 103 -11.18 -8.81 -17.89
CA GLU A 103 -10.49 -10.08 -18.02
C GLU A 103 -9.54 -10.33 -16.85
N ALA A 104 -9.21 -11.60 -16.64
CA ALA A 104 -8.17 -11.99 -15.72
C ALA A 104 -6.81 -11.43 -16.19
N HIS A 105 -6.03 -10.93 -15.25
CA HIS A 105 -4.66 -10.47 -15.48
C HIS A 105 -3.69 -11.66 -15.40
N ARG A 106 -3.76 -12.43 -14.30
CA ARG A 106 -2.87 -13.59 -14.05
C ARG A 106 -3.56 -14.60 -13.14
N ASN A 107 -3.38 -15.89 -13.43
CA ASN A 107 -3.89 -17.01 -12.64
C ASN A 107 -5.40 -16.94 -12.30
N GLY A 108 -6.21 -16.38 -13.21
CA GLY A 108 -7.65 -16.20 -13.02
C GLY A 108 -8.04 -14.95 -12.22
N PHE A 109 -7.08 -14.22 -11.65
CA PHE A 109 -7.31 -13.00 -10.89
C PHE A 109 -7.15 -11.76 -11.77
N PRO A 110 -8.02 -10.74 -11.62
CA PRO A 110 -7.87 -9.49 -12.34
C PRO A 110 -6.97 -8.52 -11.56
N LEU A 111 -6.33 -7.54 -12.19
CA LEU A 111 -5.49 -6.54 -11.51
C LEU A 111 -6.27 -5.25 -11.27
N TYR A 112 -6.76 -4.97 -10.05
CA TYR A 112 -7.35 -3.66 -9.70
C TYR A 112 -6.25 -2.78 -9.11
N ILE A 113 -6.07 -1.59 -9.66
CA ILE A 113 -5.22 -0.57 -9.07
C ILE A 113 -6.13 0.43 -8.35
N GLN A 114 -5.94 0.62 -7.05
CA GLN A 114 -6.87 1.33 -6.18
C GLN A 114 -7.14 2.77 -6.63
N TRP A 115 -6.19 3.37 -7.34
CA TRP A 115 -6.26 4.73 -7.87
C TRP A 115 -6.71 4.82 -9.35
N GLU A 116 -7.36 3.79 -9.89
CA GLU A 116 -8.06 3.91 -11.19
C GLU A 116 -9.19 4.94 -11.11
N LYS A 117 -9.32 5.80 -12.12
CA LYS A 117 -10.28 6.92 -12.16
C LYS A 117 -11.75 6.49 -11.95
N GLU A 118 -12.08 5.26 -12.32
CA GLU A 118 -13.42 4.68 -12.24
C GLU A 118 -13.95 4.61 -10.80
N PHE A 119 -13.09 4.25 -9.83
CA PHE A 119 -13.48 4.00 -8.44
C PHE A 119 -12.54 4.65 -7.42
N GLY A 120 -11.34 5.06 -7.81
CA GLY A 120 -10.34 5.61 -6.90
C GLY A 120 -10.82 6.84 -6.13
N TYR A 121 -11.63 7.69 -6.77
CA TYR A 121 -12.23 8.87 -6.12
C TYR A 121 -13.47 8.56 -5.28
N CYS A 122 -13.91 7.30 -5.18
CA CYS A 122 -14.99 6.94 -4.29
C CYS A 122 -14.57 7.12 -2.83
N SER A 123 -15.45 7.73 -2.05
CA SER A 123 -15.30 7.78 -0.59
C SER A 123 -15.21 6.36 -0.05
N TYR A 124 -14.28 6.15 0.87
CA TYR A 124 -14.20 4.95 1.66
C TYR A 124 -13.71 5.32 3.05
N ASN A 125 -14.61 5.15 4.03
CA ASN A 125 -14.37 5.57 5.41
C ASN A 125 -14.07 7.09 5.48
N THR A 126 -12.95 7.50 6.08
CA THR A 126 -12.51 8.90 6.17
C THR A 126 -11.59 9.33 5.03
N THR A 127 -11.48 8.51 3.97
CA THR A 127 -10.54 8.69 2.85
C THR A 127 -11.22 8.38 1.51
N MET A 128 -10.44 8.15 0.45
CA MET A 128 -10.91 7.59 -0.81
C MET A 128 -10.30 6.21 -1.06
N ILE A 129 -10.92 5.41 -1.92
CA ILE A 129 -10.36 4.11 -2.34
C ILE A 129 -8.93 4.30 -2.87
N GLY A 130 -8.69 5.34 -3.67
CA GLY A 130 -7.38 5.61 -4.26
C GLY A 130 -6.28 5.92 -3.26
N THR A 131 -6.60 6.52 -2.10
CA THR A 131 -5.59 6.92 -1.11
C THR A 131 -5.51 5.98 0.10
N GLY A 132 -6.55 5.17 0.36
CA GLY A 132 -6.65 4.32 1.55
C GLY A 132 -7.34 2.97 1.35
N GLY A 133 -7.68 2.59 0.11
CA GLY A 133 -8.52 1.44 -0.22
C GLY A 133 -7.79 0.14 -0.54
N CYS A 134 -6.53 -0.05 -0.13
CA CYS A 134 -5.75 -1.24 -0.48
C CYS A 134 -6.43 -2.55 -0.04
N GLY A 135 -7.04 -2.57 1.15
CA GLY A 135 -7.72 -3.76 1.68
C GLY A 135 -8.96 -4.16 0.85
N VAL A 136 -9.83 -3.21 0.53
CA VAL A 136 -11.02 -3.47 -0.32
C VAL A 136 -10.64 -3.77 -1.76
N THR A 137 -9.55 -3.19 -2.25
CA THR A 137 -9.05 -3.45 -3.61
C THR A 137 -8.43 -4.85 -3.69
N ALA A 138 -7.60 -5.26 -2.73
CA ALA A 138 -7.08 -6.63 -2.65
C ALA A 138 -8.20 -7.66 -2.49
N PHE A 139 -9.21 -7.36 -1.67
CA PHE A 139 -10.37 -8.24 -1.51
C PHE A 139 -11.23 -8.32 -2.78
N ALA A 140 -11.35 -7.22 -3.53
CA ALA A 140 -11.99 -7.20 -4.86
C ALA A 140 -11.26 -8.08 -5.88
N ILE A 141 -9.92 -8.00 -5.92
CA ILE A 141 -9.08 -8.89 -6.74
C ILE A 141 -9.39 -10.35 -6.40
N LEU A 142 -9.27 -10.69 -5.11
CA LEU A 142 -9.48 -12.04 -4.60
C LEU A 142 -10.88 -12.59 -4.93
N MET A 143 -11.94 -11.86 -4.56
CA MET A 143 -13.32 -12.32 -4.76
C MET A 143 -13.68 -12.41 -6.24
N SER A 144 -13.22 -11.47 -7.07
CA SER A 144 -13.43 -11.54 -8.52
C SER A 144 -12.79 -12.80 -9.12
N GLY A 145 -11.55 -13.12 -8.75
CA GLY A 145 -10.87 -14.31 -9.27
C GLY A 145 -11.47 -15.62 -8.75
N LEU A 146 -11.83 -15.68 -7.47
CA LEU A 146 -12.42 -16.88 -6.86
C LEU A 146 -13.84 -17.18 -7.34
N THR A 147 -14.64 -16.16 -7.65
CA THR A 147 -16.04 -16.33 -8.08
C THR A 147 -16.21 -16.34 -9.59
N GLY A 148 -15.25 -15.80 -10.33
CA GLY A 148 -15.39 -15.45 -11.75
C GLY A 148 -16.35 -14.27 -12.00
N ASP A 149 -16.89 -13.64 -10.95
CA ASP A 149 -17.75 -12.47 -11.04
C ASP A 149 -16.91 -11.19 -10.94
N PHE A 150 -16.52 -10.66 -12.09
CA PHE A 150 -15.76 -9.41 -12.21
C PHE A 150 -16.59 -8.15 -11.91
N SER A 151 -17.89 -8.27 -11.58
CA SER A 151 -18.65 -7.14 -11.04
C SER A 151 -18.23 -6.78 -9.61
N ASN A 152 -17.42 -7.63 -8.96
CA ASN A 152 -16.79 -7.39 -7.66
C ASN A 152 -15.63 -6.38 -7.75
N ASP A 153 -15.93 -5.20 -8.29
CA ASP A 153 -14.99 -4.08 -8.35
C ASP A 153 -14.72 -3.45 -6.96
N PRO A 154 -13.63 -2.67 -6.80
CA PRO A 154 -13.29 -2.05 -5.52
C PRO A 154 -14.39 -1.16 -4.95
N ALA A 155 -15.19 -0.50 -5.79
CA ALA A 155 -16.31 0.32 -5.32
C ALA A 155 -17.44 -0.54 -4.71
N LYS A 156 -17.80 -1.67 -5.34
CA LYS A 156 -18.77 -2.62 -4.79
C LYS A 156 -18.28 -3.22 -3.48
N ILE A 157 -17.00 -3.60 -3.41
CA ILE A 157 -16.40 -4.15 -2.18
C ILE A 157 -16.28 -3.08 -1.08
N ALA A 158 -15.98 -1.83 -1.42
CA ALA A 158 -16.00 -0.72 -0.47
C ALA A 158 -17.40 -0.53 0.14
N ALA A 159 -18.44 -0.48 -0.68
CA ALA A 159 -19.82 -0.39 -0.21
C ALA A 159 -20.24 -1.61 0.65
N PHE A 160 -19.81 -2.82 0.24
CA PHE A 160 -19.99 -4.03 1.05
C PHE A 160 -19.29 -3.93 2.41
N SER A 161 -18.04 -3.46 2.41
CA SER A 161 -17.23 -3.27 3.61
C SER A 161 -17.90 -2.32 4.59
N GLU A 162 -18.34 -1.15 4.13
CA GLU A 162 -19.01 -0.15 4.98
C GLU A 162 -20.34 -0.68 5.53
N LYS A 163 -21.16 -1.30 4.67
CA LYS A 163 -22.45 -1.89 5.07
C LYS A 163 -22.31 -2.96 6.16
N ASN A 164 -21.22 -3.72 6.15
CA ASN A 164 -20.99 -4.81 7.10
C ASN A 164 -20.04 -4.44 8.25
N GLY A 165 -19.62 -3.17 8.37
CA GLY A 165 -18.78 -2.71 9.47
C GLY A 165 -17.30 -3.11 9.36
N TYR A 166 -16.81 -3.42 8.15
CA TYR A 166 -15.42 -3.79 7.91
C TYR A 166 -14.50 -2.59 7.60
N CYS A 167 -14.87 -1.41 8.07
CA CYS A 167 -14.03 -0.22 8.02
C CYS A 167 -13.86 0.33 9.43
N THR A 168 -12.64 0.72 9.80
CA THR A 168 -12.36 1.32 11.10
C THR A 168 -11.98 2.79 10.89
N PRO A 169 -12.73 3.76 11.45
CA PRO A 169 -12.43 5.19 11.30
C PRO A 169 -10.95 5.51 11.54
N GLY A 170 -10.30 6.16 10.56
CA GLY A 170 -8.87 6.51 10.63
C GLY A 170 -7.87 5.37 10.40
N HIS A 171 -8.31 4.11 10.27
CA HIS A 171 -7.44 2.94 10.13
C HIS A 171 -7.69 2.11 8.85
N GLY A 172 -8.59 2.57 7.97
CA GLY A 172 -8.87 1.92 6.67
C GLY A 172 -9.72 0.66 6.81
N THR A 173 -9.39 -0.37 6.03
CA THR A 173 -10.10 -1.67 6.01
C THR A 173 -9.79 -2.49 7.25
N ASN A 174 -10.84 -2.94 7.93
CA ASN A 174 -10.75 -3.84 9.07
C ASN A 174 -10.38 -5.27 8.60
N ILE A 175 -9.46 -5.90 9.31
CA ILE A 175 -8.96 -7.25 9.05
C ILE A 175 -10.08 -8.31 8.99
N ASN A 176 -11.21 -8.09 9.67
CA ASN A 176 -12.36 -9.00 9.66
C ASN A 176 -12.99 -9.19 8.27
N ILE A 177 -12.75 -8.29 7.30
CA ILE A 177 -13.17 -8.54 5.91
C ILE A 177 -12.49 -9.80 5.35
N MET A 178 -11.25 -10.07 5.78
CA MET A 178 -10.45 -11.19 5.30
C MET A 178 -10.97 -12.54 5.79
N THR A 179 -11.83 -12.55 6.81
CA THR A 179 -12.42 -13.76 7.42
C THR A 179 -13.95 -13.77 7.29
N GLU A 180 -14.64 -12.93 8.05
CA GLU A 180 -16.10 -12.83 8.06
C GLU A 180 -16.65 -12.32 6.71
N GLY A 181 -15.94 -11.37 6.09
CA GLY A 181 -16.26 -10.88 4.77
C GLY A 181 -16.18 -11.99 3.71
N ALA A 182 -15.11 -12.79 3.74
CA ALA A 182 -14.94 -13.95 2.86
C ALA A 182 -16.05 -15.00 3.05
N ALA A 183 -16.46 -15.25 4.29
CA ALA A 183 -17.55 -16.18 4.60
C ALA A 183 -18.88 -15.75 3.96
N LYS A 184 -19.17 -14.44 3.90
CA LYS A 184 -20.36 -13.89 3.20
C LYS A 184 -20.31 -14.09 1.68
N TYR A 185 -19.14 -14.36 1.11
CA TYR A 185 -18.94 -14.73 -0.31
C TYR A 185 -18.87 -16.25 -0.53
N GLY A 186 -19.06 -17.07 0.50
CA GLY A 186 -19.00 -18.54 0.39
C GLY A 186 -17.58 -19.12 0.46
N PHE A 187 -16.62 -18.35 0.99
CA PHE A 187 -15.24 -18.80 1.17
C PHE A 187 -14.87 -18.84 2.65
N LYS A 188 -14.14 -19.87 3.05
CA LYS A 188 -13.48 -19.88 4.35
C LYS A 188 -12.06 -19.39 4.17
N SER A 189 -11.56 -18.66 5.15
CA SER A 189 -10.16 -18.27 5.22
C SER A 189 -9.51 -18.75 6.49
N LYS A 190 -8.20 -18.95 6.42
CA LYS A 190 -7.36 -19.43 7.51
C LYS A 190 -6.11 -18.55 7.58
N ASP A 191 -5.85 -18.01 8.76
CA ASP A 191 -4.54 -17.40 9.06
C ASP A 191 -3.47 -18.49 9.10
N ILE A 192 -2.40 -18.31 8.34
CA ILE A 192 -1.28 -19.26 8.23
C ILE A 192 0.03 -18.58 8.65
N PRO A 193 0.98 -19.33 9.23
CA PRO A 193 2.29 -18.79 9.57
C PRO A 193 3.03 -18.25 8.34
N VAL A 194 3.83 -17.19 8.54
CA VAL A 194 4.75 -16.63 7.54
C VAL A 194 5.94 -17.57 7.35
N VAL A 195 5.70 -18.68 6.65
CA VAL A 195 6.69 -19.72 6.35
C VAL A 195 6.57 -20.04 4.87
N GLU A 196 7.66 -19.85 4.12
CA GLU A 196 7.69 -20.01 2.66
C GLU A 196 7.05 -21.31 2.19
N LYS A 197 7.43 -22.43 2.83
CA LYS A 197 6.90 -23.75 2.47
C LYS A 197 5.38 -23.81 2.65
N LEU A 198 4.84 -23.28 3.75
CA LEU A 198 3.39 -23.33 4.01
C LEU A 198 2.61 -22.47 3.02
N MET A 199 3.14 -21.29 2.67
CA MET A 199 2.54 -20.43 1.64
C MET A 199 2.53 -21.14 0.27
N LYS A 200 3.63 -21.79 -0.11
CA LYS A 200 3.71 -22.57 -1.35
C LYS A 200 2.77 -23.76 -1.34
N ASP A 201 2.71 -24.52 -0.24
CA ASP A 201 1.82 -25.68 -0.10
C ASP A 201 0.33 -25.28 -0.27
N GLU A 202 -0.10 -24.12 0.24
CA GLU A 202 -1.47 -23.62 0.05
C GLU A 202 -1.72 -23.20 -1.41
N LEU A 203 -0.76 -22.51 -2.05
CA LEU A 203 -0.85 -22.13 -3.47
C LEU A 203 -0.89 -23.37 -4.39
N ASP A 204 -0.07 -24.39 -4.11
CA ASP A 204 -0.06 -25.67 -4.84
C ASP A 204 -1.39 -26.42 -4.70
N ALA A 205 -2.09 -26.24 -3.58
CA ALA A 205 -3.43 -26.76 -3.36
C ALA A 205 -4.54 -25.92 -4.05
N GLY A 206 -4.16 -24.93 -4.86
CA GLY A 206 -5.09 -24.04 -5.55
C GLY A 206 -5.75 -22.98 -4.66
N LYS A 207 -5.15 -22.69 -3.49
CA LYS A 207 -5.68 -21.73 -2.52
C LYS A 207 -4.90 -20.41 -2.60
N PRO A 208 -5.50 -19.33 -3.13
CA PRO A 208 -4.82 -18.03 -3.19
C PRO A 208 -4.61 -17.48 -1.78
N LEU A 209 -3.65 -16.57 -1.65
CA LEU A 209 -3.36 -15.91 -0.38
C LEU A 209 -3.64 -14.41 -0.43
N VAL A 210 -4.00 -13.83 0.70
CA VAL A 210 -3.87 -12.39 0.94
C VAL A 210 -2.82 -12.17 2.01
N ILE A 211 -1.90 -11.25 1.77
CA ILE A 211 -0.91 -10.82 2.76
C ILE A 211 -1.21 -9.41 3.22
N ASN A 212 -1.02 -9.18 4.52
CA ASN A 212 -0.89 -7.84 5.07
C ASN A 212 0.59 -7.60 5.40
N VAL A 213 1.14 -6.49 4.91
CA VAL A 213 2.52 -6.07 5.20
C VAL A 213 2.53 -4.78 6.00
N GLY A 214 3.55 -4.63 6.84
CA GLY A 214 3.91 -3.36 7.47
C GLY A 214 4.83 -2.51 6.60
N PRO A 215 5.41 -1.44 7.17
CA PRO A 215 6.27 -0.52 6.42
C PRO A 215 7.49 -1.23 5.81
N GLY A 216 7.83 -0.85 4.57
CA GLY A 216 8.95 -1.43 3.83
C GLY A 216 8.85 -1.12 2.34
N GLU A 217 9.18 -2.12 1.53
CA GLU A 217 9.22 -2.02 0.07
C GLU A 217 7.88 -1.62 -0.52
N PHE A 218 6.77 -2.13 0.02
CA PHE A 218 5.44 -1.95 -0.58
C PHE A 218 4.74 -0.67 -0.13
N THR A 219 5.01 -0.19 1.08
CA THR A 219 4.21 0.83 1.75
C THR A 219 5.00 1.53 2.86
N PHE A 220 4.58 2.74 3.20
CA PHE A 220 5.06 3.46 4.38
C PHE A 220 4.28 3.11 5.66
N GLY A 221 3.21 2.32 5.54
CA GLY A 221 2.28 1.95 6.62
C GLY A 221 1.87 0.49 6.55
N GLY A 222 0.58 0.20 6.71
CA GLY A 222 0.01 -1.12 6.41
C GLY A 222 -0.41 -1.21 4.94
N HIS A 223 -0.36 -2.40 4.35
CA HIS A 223 -0.81 -2.64 2.97
C HIS A 223 -1.28 -4.07 2.75
N TYR A 224 -2.26 -4.25 1.87
CA TYR A 224 -2.82 -5.55 1.51
C TYR A 224 -2.55 -5.87 0.06
N MET A 225 -2.15 -7.12 -0.21
CA MET A 225 -1.88 -7.62 -1.57
C MET A 225 -2.35 -9.06 -1.69
N VAL A 226 -2.66 -9.49 -2.92
CA VAL A 226 -2.97 -10.90 -3.21
C VAL A 226 -1.69 -11.59 -3.67
N VAL A 227 -1.43 -12.79 -3.16
CA VAL A 227 -0.41 -13.71 -3.71
C VAL A 227 -1.15 -14.69 -4.59
N ASP A 228 -0.92 -14.60 -5.90
CA ASP A 228 -1.62 -15.41 -6.90
C ASP A 228 -0.75 -16.55 -7.46
N GLY A 229 0.50 -16.67 -7.03
CA GLY A 229 1.38 -17.76 -7.40
C GLY A 229 2.83 -17.54 -6.98
N TYR A 230 3.71 -18.44 -7.43
CA TYR A 230 5.16 -18.32 -7.29
C TYR A 230 5.87 -19.07 -8.42
N ASP A 231 7.13 -18.71 -8.68
CA ASP A 231 8.04 -19.43 -9.58
C ASP A 231 9.45 -19.51 -8.96
N GLU A 232 10.46 -19.94 -9.73
CA GLU A 232 11.84 -20.03 -9.23
C GLU A 232 12.45 -18.68 -8.80
N LYS A 233 11.87 -17.55 -9.24
CA LYS A 233 12.35 -16.20 -8.90
C LYS A 233 11.65 -15.63 -7.66
N GLY A 234 10.48 -16.13 -7.31
CA GLY A 234 9.79 -15.76 -6.07
C GLY A 234 8.27 -15.73 -6.19
N PHE A 235 7.63 -15.12 -5.19
CA PHE A 235 6.20 -14.93 -5.15
C PHE A 235 5.74 -13.88 -6.16
N MET A 236 4.57 -14.12 -6.73
CA MET A 236 3.85 -13.21 -7.60
C MET A 236 2.81 -12.47 -6.77
N LEU A 237 2.89 -11.14 -6.74
CA LEU A 237 1.97 -10.29 -5.98
C LEU A 237 1.07 -9.53 -6.95
N LEU A 238 -0.20 -9.36 -6.61
CA LEU A 238 -1.09 -8.38 -7.22
C LEU A 238 -1.20 -7.23 -6.22
N ASP A 239 -0.42 -6.18 -6.47
CA ASP A 239 -0.31 -5.01 -5.60
C ASP A 239 -1.32 -3.95 -6.05
N PRO A 240 -2.34 -3.64 -5.22
CA PRO A 240 -3.36 -2.66 -5.59
C PRO A 240 -2.82 -1.22 -5.65
N ASN A 241 -1.60 -0.95 -5.17
CA ASN A 241 -0.97 0.36 -5.28
C ASN A 241 -0.04 0.49 -6.47
N SER A 242 0.49 -0.62 -7.02
CA SER A 242 1.58 -0.55 -7.98
C SER A 242 1.47 -1.61 -9.09
N PRO A 243 1.19 -1.19 -10.34
CA PRO A 243 1.36 -2.05 -11.50
C PRO A 243 2.80 -2.57 -11.62
N LYS A 244 3.79 -1.70 -11.33
CA LYS A 244 5.20 -2.06 -11.42
C LYS A 244 5.54 -3.22 -10.47
N LYS A 245 5.15 -3.14 -9.20
CA LYS A 245 5.44 -4.20 -8.22
C LYS A 245 4.66 -5.49 -8.51
N THR A 246 3.51 -5.35 -9.19
CA THR A 246 2.71 -6.49 -9.65
C THR A 246 3.43 -7.33 -10.72
N ASP A 247 4.22 -6.68 -11.57
CA ASP A 247 4.97 -7.34 -12.65
C ASP A 247 6.27 -8.02 -12.16
N GLU A 248 6.67 -7.77 -10.92
CA GLU A 248 7.90 -8.31 -10.33
C GLU A 248 7.73 -9.74 -9.76
N ARG A 249 8.86 -10.33 -9.36
CA ARG A 249 8.92 -11.58 -8.60
C ARG A 249 9.66 -11.31 -7.30
N TRP A 250 9.08 -11.75 -6.19
CA TRP A 250 9.51 -11.38 -4.87
C TRP A 250 10.07 -12.59 -4.13
N PRO A 251 11.41 -12.75 -4.03
CA PRO A 251 12.01 -13.79 -3.19
C PRO A 251 11.46 -13.69 -1.77
N PHE A 252 11.14 -14.83 -1.14
CA PHE A 252 10.54 -14.85 0.20
C PHE A 252 11.34 -14.02 1.21
N ASP A 253 12.68 -14.17 1.18
CA ASP A 253 13.58 -13.45 2.08
C ASP A 253 13.54 -11.92 1.92
N SER A 254 13.11 -11.40 0.77
CA SER A 254 12.97 -9.95 0.55
C SER A 254 11.70 -9.35 1.19
N ILE A 255 10.69 -10.17 1.45
CA ILE A 255 9.36 -9.70 1.91
C ILE A 255 8.96 -10.23 3.29
N LYS A 256 9.53 -11.34 3.76
CA LYS A 256 9.08 -12.06 4.97
C LYS A 256 8.99 -11.19 6.22
N ASP A 257 9.94 -10.27 6.42
CA ASP A 257 9.98 -9.42 7.63
C ASP A 257 8.93 -8.29 7.60
N GLN A 258 8.44 -7.97 6.40
CA GLN A 258 7.38 -7.00 6.18
C GLN A 258 6.00 -7.63 6.43
N ILE A 259 5.81 -8.92 6.11
CA ILE A 259 4.55 -9.64 6.28
C ILE A 259 4.16 -9.72 7.75
N LYS A 260 2.92 -9.33 8.06
CA LYS A 260 2.31 -9.39 9.39
C LYS A 260 1.30 -10.52 9.49
N PHE A 261 0.52 -10.73 8.44
CA PHE A 261 -0.54 -11.74 8.38
C PHE A 261 -0.63 -12.35 6.99
N VAL A 262 -1.03 -13.62 6.92
CA VAL A 262 -1.28 -14.34 5.67
C VAL A 262 -2.59 -15.11 5.81
N TRP A 263 -3.54 -14.86 4.92
CA TRP A 263 -4.77 -15.64 4.85
C TRP A 263 -4.77 -16.53 3.61
N SER A 264 -4.99 -17.83 3.80
CA SER A 264 -5.31 -18.77 2.72
C SER A 264 -6.83 -18.89 2.57
N TYR A 265 -7.31 -19.02 1.33
CA TYR A 265 -8.73 -19.06 1.00
C TYR A 265 -9.11 -20.31 0.23
N GLU A 266 -10.25 -20.90 0.59
CA GLU A 266 -10.84 -22.01 -0.15
C GLU A 266 -12.37 -21.97 -0.06
N LYS A 267 -13.03 -22.59 -1.04
CA LYS A 267 -14.49 -22.61 -1.13
C LYS A 267 -15.08 -23.40 0.05
N ILE A 268 -16.18 -22.91 0.64
CA ILE A 268 -16.95 -23.70 1.61
C ILE A 268 -17.66 -24.80 0.83
N ALA A 269 -17.49 -26.06 1.24
CA ALA A 269 -18.21 -27.18 0.64
C ALA A 269 -19.71 -27.02 0.91
N GLU A 270 -20.52 -27.18 -0.15
CA GLU A 270 -21.98 -27.22 -0.09
C GLU A 270 -22.49 -28.47 0.64
#